data_AF-A0A640S6H3-F1
#
_entry.id   AF-A0A640S6H3-F1
#
_cell.length_a   1.000
_cell.length_b   1.000
_cell.length_c   1.000
_cell.angle_alpha   90.00
_cell.angle_beta   90.00
_cell.angle_gamma   90.00
#
_symmetry.space_group_name_H-M   'P 1'
#
loop_
_entity.id
_entity.type
_entity.pdbx_description
1 polymer ?
#
loop_
_entity_poly.entity_id
_entity_poly.type
_entity_poly.pdbx_seq_one_letter_code
_entity_poly.pdbx_strand_id
1 'polypeptide(L)'
;MSEGTAPAAGEAAAVADEAARERLGYLRGSIDNLDAALVHLLAERFKCTQQVGELKARHSLPPADPAREAAQIERLRRLAEDAKLDPAFAEKFLNFIIGEVVRHHKAIAHQASTSNDERSEDTPDPTE
;
A
#
# COMPACT_ATOMS: atom_id res chain seq x y z
N MET A 1 6.16 -62.44 15.61
CA MET A 1 5.03 -61.56 15.96
C MET A 1 5.65 -60.31 16.60
N SER A 2 5.93 -59.26 15.82
CA SER A 2 6.47 -58.01 16.38
C SER A 2 5.29 -57.16 16.83
N GLU A 3 5.13 -57.01 18.14
CA GLU A 3 4.14 -56.10 18.72
C GLU A 3 4.57 -54.66 18.47
N GLY A 4 3.77 -53.93 17.69
CA GLY A 4 3.88 -52.48 17.59
C GLY A 4 3.31 -51.86 18.85
N THR A 5 4.19 -51.41 19.76
CA THR A 5 3.79 -50.58 20.89
C THR A 5 3.18 -49.28 20.35
N ALA A 6 1.89 -49.08 20.60
CA ALA A 6 1.22 -47.83 20.28
C ALA A 6 1.84 -46.68 21.09
N PRO A 7 2.07 -45.49 20.49
CA PRO A 7 2.70 -44.38 21.19
C PRO A 7 1.85 -43.96 22.39
N ALA A 8 2.49 -43.71 23.52
CA ALA A 8 1.81 -43.23 24.71
C ALA A 8 1.19 -41.86 24.43
N ALA A 9 0.02 -41.57 25.01
CA ALA A 9 -0.76 -40.36 24.73
C ALA A 9 0.03 -39.04 24.87
N GLY A 10 1.04 -38.99 25.74
CA GLY A 10 1.95 -37.84 25.89
C GLY A 10 2.91 -37.64 24.71
N GLU A 11 3.35 -38.71 24.06
CA GLU A 11 4.21 -38.68 22.87
C GLU A 11 3.43 -38.21 21.65
N ALA A 12 2.18 -38.69 21.49
CA ALA A 12 1.29 -38.24 20.41
C ALA A 12 0.94 -36.75 20.51
N ALA A 13 0.73 -36.23 21.73
CA ALA A 13 0.50 -34.81 21.96
C ALA A 13 1.73 -33.95 21.65
N ALA A 14 2.93 -34.40 22.02
CA ALA A 14 4.19 -33.70 21.70
C ALA A 14 4.47 -33.66 20.19
N VAL A 15 4.20 -34.77 19.47
CA VAL A 15 4.32 -34.83 18.01
C VAL A 15 3.30 -33.93 17.32
N ALA A 16 2.07 -33.85 17.84
CA ALA A 16 1.05 -32.93 17.30
C ALA A 16 1.43 -31.45 17.50
N ASP A 17 2.04 -31.12 18.63
CA ASP A 17 2.53 -29.76 18.92
C ASP A 17 3.72 -29.39 18.00
N GLU A 18 4.63 -30.34 17.74
CA GLU A 18 5.73 -30.11 16.80
C GLU A 18 5.25 -29.94 15.35
N ALA A 19 4.36 -30.81 14.88
CA ALA A 19 3.76 -30.68 13.55
C ALA A 19 2.98 -29.35 13.40
N ALA A 20 2.31 -28.89 14.45
CA ALA A 20 1.65 -27.59 14.47
C ALA A 20 2.64 -26.42 14.37
N ARG A 21 3.78 -26.48 15.06
CA ARG A 21 4.85 -25.47 15.00
C ARG A 21 5.49 -25.40 13.61
N GLU A 22 5.79 -26.56 13.02
CA GLU A 22 6.32 -26.61 11.65
C GLU A 22 5.34 -25.98 10.64
N ARG A 23 4.06 -26.35 10.75
CA ARG A 23 3.02 -25.78 9.88
C ARG A 23 2.87 -24.27 10.08
N LEU A 24 2.92 -23.80 11.32
CA LEU A 24 2.88 -22.38 11.64
C LEU A 24 4.09 -21.63 11.04
N GLY A 25 5.29 -22.21 11.13
CA GLY A 25 6.50 -21.66 10.52
C GLY A 25 6.36 -21.52 9.00
N TYR A 26 5.87 -22.56 8.31
CA TYR A 26 5.62 -22.52 6.88
C TYR A 26 4.61 -21.43 6.47
N LEU A 27 3.51 -21.31 7.22
CA LEU A 27 2.49 -20.29 6.96
C LEU A 27 3.02 -18.88 7.18
N ARG A 28 3.83 -18.66 8.23
CA ARG A 28 4.48 -17.37 8.47
C ARG A 28 5.46 -17.00 7.37
N GLY A 29 6.27 -17.94 6.89
CA GLY A 29 7.13 -17.69 5.73
C GLY A 29 6.33 -17.33 4.47
N SER A 30 5.12 -17.87 4.31
CA SER A 30 4.23 -17.47 3.21
C SER A 30 3.69 -16.04 3.40
N ILE A 31 3.36 -15.65 4.63
CA ILE A 31 2.94 -14.29 4.97
C ILE A 31 4.08 -13.29 4.70
N ASP A 32 5.30 -13.59 5.14
CA ASP A 32 6.46 -12.70 4.94
C ASP A 32 6.72 -12.43 3.45
N ASN A 33 6.55 -13.45 2.60
CA ASN A 33 6.66 -13.31 1.14
C ASN A 33 5.55 -12.44 0.55
N LEU A 34 4.31 -12.57 1.04
CA LEU A 34 3.20 -11.71 0.60
C LEU A 34 3.42 -10.27 1.04
N ASP A 35 3.90 -10.05 2.25
CA ASP A 35 4.20 -8.72 2.78
C ASP A 35 5.30 -8.02 1.96
N ALA A 36 6.36 -8.75 1.59
CA ALA A 36 7.38 -8.23 0.69
C ALA A 36 6.79 -7.80 -0.67
N ALA A 37 5.93 -8.63 -1.26
CA ALA A 37 5.26 -8.30 -2.52
C ALA A 37 4.35 -7.07 -2.37
N LEU A 38 3.59 -6.97 -1.28
CA LEU A 38 2.74 -5.81 -0.98
C LEU A 38 3.55 -4.52 -0.89
N VAL A 39 4.71 -4.54 -0.21
CA VAL A 39 5.60 -3.37 -0.11
C VAL A 39 6.11 -2.94 -1.48
N HIS A 40 6.55 -3.88 -2.32
CA HIS A 40 7.00 -3.56 -3.68
C HIS A 40 5.88 -2.99 -4.55
N LEU A 41 4.68 -3.56 -4.50
CA LEU A 41 3.52 -3.06 -5.23
C LEU A 41 3.11 -1.65 -4.76
N LEU A 42 3.16 -1.40 -3.45
CA LEU A 42 2.90 -0.07 -2.90
C LEU A 42 3.96 0.93 -3.37
N ALA A 43 5.25 0.57 -3.38
CA ALA A 43 6.32 1.43 -3.86
C ALA A 43 6.09 1.87 -5.31
N GLU A 44 5.75 0.93 -6.20
CA GLU A 44 5.41 1.24 -7.59
C GLU A 44 4.14 2.11 -7.70
N ARG A 45 3.11 1.80 -6.91
CA ARG A 45 1.90 2.63 -6.86
C ARG A 45 2.21 4.07 -6.44
N PHE A 46 3.09 4.25 -5.45
CA PHE A 46 3.48 5.57 -4.95
C PHE A 46 4.28 6.36 -5.98
N LYS A 47 5.18 5.71 -6.75
CA LYS A 47 5.86 6.35 -7.89
C LYS A 47 4.87 6.90 -8.92
N CYS A 48 3.87 6.12 -9.30
CA CYS A 48 2.81 6.59 -10.20
C CYS A 48 2.05 7.79 -9.61
N THR A 49 1.71 7.75 -8.31
CA THR A 49 1.00 8.87 -7.68
C THR A 49 1.87 10.12 -7.57
N GLN A 50 3.18 9.99 -7.37
CA GLN A 50 4.10 11.13 -7.40
C GLN A 50 4.08 11.81 -8.77
N GLN A 51 4.17 11.04 -9.85
CA GLN A 51 4.08 11.57 -11.22
C GLN A 51 2.72 12.25 -11.48
N VAL A 52 1.63 11.68 -10.96
CA VAL A 52 0.30 12.33 -11.00
C VAL A 52 0.32 13.65 -10.23
N GLY A 53 0.93 13.70 -9.05
CA GLY A 53 1.09 14.91 -8.26
C GLY A 53 1.88 16.00 -8.97
N GLU A 54 3.01 15.65 -9.59
CA GLU A 54 3.84 16.56 -10.40
C GLU A 54 3.07 17.08 -11.62
N LEU A 55 2.34 16.20 -12.31
CA LEU A 55 1.46 16.60 -13.42
C LEU A 55 0.38 17.56 -12.94
N LYS A 56 -0.30 17.25 -11.84
CA LYS A 56 -1.34 18.12 -11.26
C LYS A 56 -0.78 19.49 -10.89
N ALA A 57 0.38 19.53 -10.22
CA ALA A 57 1.03 20.77 -9.83
C ALA A 57 1.40 21.65 -11.04
N ARG A 58 1.99 21.07 -12.09
CA ARG A 58 2.36 21.80 -13.32
C ARG A 58 1.17 22.42 -14.05
N HIS A 59 -0.01 21.82 -13.92
CA HIS A 59 -1.23 22.28 -14.58
C HIS A 59 -2.22 22.95 -13.63
N SER A 60 -1.79 23.31 -12.41
CA SER A 60 -2.63 23.93 -11.38
C SER A 60 -3.93 23.16 -11.07
N LEU A 61 -3.88 21.83 -11.20
CA LEU A 61 -5.00 20.94 -10.88
C LEU A 61 -5.04 20.66 -9.37
N PRO A 62 -6.25 20.46 -8.80
CA PRO A 62 -6.38 20.21 -7.38
C PRO A 62 -5.74 18.88 -6.97
N PRO A 63 -5.08 18.83 -5.79
CA PRO A 63 -4.40 17.62 -5.31
C PRO A 63 -5.38 16.48 -5.02
N ALA A 64 -6.58 16.80 -4.52
CA ALA A 64 -7.69 15.88 -4.29
C ALA A 64 -8.68 15.89 -5.46
N ASP A 65 -9.36 14.76 -5.68
CA ASP A 65 -10.40 14.61 -6.71
C ASP A 65 -11.49 13.67 -6.16
N PRO A 66 -12.54 14.24 -5.53
CA PRO A 66 -13.57 13.46 -4.85
C PRO A 66 -14.30 12.47 -5.76
N ALA A 67 -14.51 12.84 -7.04
CA ALA A 67 -15.17 11.97 -8.00
C ALA A 67 -14.29 10.75 -8.35
N ARG A 68 -12.98 10.99 -8.55
CA ARG A 68 -12.02 9.92 -8.78
C ARG A 68 -11.86 9.02 -7.55
N GLU A 69 -11.84 9.59 -6.35
CA GLU A 69 -11.73 8.86 -5.08
C GLU A 69 -12.94 7.94 -4.85
N ALA A 70 -14.16 8.45 -5.04
CA ALA A 70 -15.39 7.65 -4.96
C ALA A 70 -15.38 6.47 -5.95
N ALA A 71 -14.93 6.70 -7.19
CA ALA A 71 -14.83 5.64 -8.20
C ALA A 71 -13.75 4.57 -7.84
N GLN A 72 -12.66 4.96 -7.15
CA GLN A 72 -11.66 4.01 -6.66
C GLN A 72 -12.23 3.13 -5.55
N ILE A 73 -12.97 3.72 -4.60
CA ILE A 73 -13.60 2.99 -3.49
C ILE A 73 -14.59 1.96 -4.05
N GLU A 74 -15.49 2.38 -4.94
CA GLU A 74 -16.49 1.48 -5.53
C GLU A 74 -15.86 0.33 -6.33
N ARG A 75 -14.79 0.61 -7.08
CA ARG A 75 -14.06 -0.45 -7.79
C ARG A 75 -13.37 -1.41 -6.81
N LEU A 76 -12.77 -0.90 -5.73
CA LEU A 76 -12.03 -1.73 -4.80
C LEU A 76 -12.95 -2.61 -3.94
N ARG A 77 -14.12 -2.11 -3.55
CA ARG A 77 -15.14 -2.90 -2.85
C ARG A 77 -15.51 -4.14 -3.65
N ARG A 78 -15.78 -3.99 -4.95
CA ARG A 78 -16.05 -5.11 -5.86
C ARG A 78 -14.88 -6.11 -5.96
N LEU A 79 -13.65 -5.61 -6.10
CA LEU A 79 -12.47 -6.49 -6.11
C LEU A 79 -12.28 -7.24 -4.78
N ALA A 80 -12.62 -6.61 -3.66
CA ALA A 80 -12.56 -7.26 -2.35
C ALA A 80 -13.59 -8.39 -2.25
N GLU A 81 -14.83 -8.16 -2.69
CA GLU A 81 -15.88 -9.19 -2.75
C GLU A 81 -15.44 -10.39 -3.59
N ASP A 82 -14.92 -10.14 -4.80
CA ASP A 82 -14.41 -11.18 -5.70
C ASP A 82 -13.25 -11.99 -5.07
N ALA A 83 -12.40 -11.32 -4.29
CA ALA A 83 -11.27 -11.91 -3.60
C ALA A 83 -11.63 -12.54 -2.23
N LYS A 84 -12.91 -12.50 -1.82
CA LYS A 84 -13.37 -12.92 -0.48
C LYS A 84 -12.69 -12.18 0.67
N LEU A 85 -12.33 -10.92 0.43
CA LEU A 85 -11.84 -9.98 1.44
C LEU A 85 -13.00 -9.09 1.90
N ASP A 86 -13.04 -8.74 3.19
CA ASP A 86 -14.05 -7.81 3.71
C ASP A 86 -13.98 -6.46 2.96
N PRO A 87 -15.07 -6.04 2.28
CA PRO A 87 -15.09 -4.77 1.55
C PRO A 87 -14.90 -3.56 2.46
N ALA A 88 -15.35 -3.63 3.72
CA ALA A 88 -15.17 -2.54 4.68
C ALA A 88 -13.69 -2.39 5.08
N PHE A 89 -12.97 -3.51 5.23
CA PHE A 89 -11.53 -3.50 5.43
C PHE A 89 -10.79 -2.93 4.21
N ALA A 90 -11.14 -3.38 2.99
CA ALA A 90 -10.51 -2.89 1.76
C ALA A 90 -10.70 -1.38 1.58
N GLU A 91 -11.89 -0.87 1.88
CA GLU A 91 -12.19 0.56 1.86
C GLU A 91 -11.36 1.35 2.89
N LYS A 92 -11.26 0.87 4.14
CA LYS A 92 -10.42 1.50 5.18
C LYS A 92 -8.96 1.57 4.75
N PHE A 93 -8.43 0.46 4.21
CA PHE A 93 -7.07 0.41 3.70
C PHE A 93 -6.84 1.41 2.56
N LEU A 94 -7.77 1.48 1.60
CA LEU A 94 -7.67 2.43 0.49
C LEU A 94 -7.74 3.88 0.95
N ASN A 95 -8.65 4.21 1.88
CA ASN A 95 -8.76 5.56 2.44
C ASN A 95 -7.45 5.99 3.11
N PHE A 96 -6.78 5.08 3.83
CA PHE A 96 -5.45 5.34 4.38
C PHE A 96 -4.43 5.67 3.27
N ILE A 97 -4.36 4.85 2.22
CA ILE A 97 -3.44 5.08 1.10
C ILE A 97 -3.76 6.38 0.34
N ILE A 98 -5.02 6.71 0.11
CA ILE A 98 -5.45 7.95 -0.54
C ILE A 98 -5.03 9.16 0.31
N GLY A 99 -5.20 9.09 1.63
CA GLY A 99 -4.76 10.15 2.55
C GLY A 99 -3.28 10.48 2.39
N GLU A 100 -2.43 9.46 2.34
CA GLU A 100 -0.98 9.65 2.12
C GLU A 100 -0.67 10.24 0.74
N VAL A 101 -1.36 9.80 -0.30
CA VAL A 101 -1.20 10.36 -1.66
C VAL A 101 -1.57 11.83 -1.71
N VAL A 102 -2.72 12.22 -1.14
CA VAL A 102 -3.17 13.62 -1.11
C VAL A 102 -2.18 14.49 -0.33
N ARG A 103 -1.62 13.99 0.78
CA ARG A 103 -0.56 14.67 1.53
C ARG A 103 0.67 14.92 0.66
N HIS A 104 1.12 13.92 -0.11
CA HIS A 104 2.23 14.08 -1.04
C HIS A 104 1.94 15.08 -2.15
N HIS A 105 0.75 15.05 -2.76
CA HIS A 105 0.37 16.02 -3.80
C HIS A 105 0.39 17.46 -3.28
N LYS A 106 -0.08 17.70 -2.06
CA LYS A 106 -0.01 19.02 -1.42
C LYS A 106 1.43 19.49 -1.25
N ALA A 107 2.34 18.60 -0.83
CA ALA A 107 3.76 18.92 -0.70
C ALA A 107 4.40 19.27 -2.06
N ILE A 108 4.13 18.48 -3.10
CA ILE A 108 4.63 18.75 -4.47
C ILE A 108 4.11 20.09 -5.00
N ALA A 109 2.82 20.40 -4.77
CA ALA A 109 2.25 21.68 -5.19
C ALA A 109 2.92 22.88 -4.51
N HIS A 110 3.22 22.78 -3.20
CA HIS A 110 3.93 23.82 -2.45
C HIS A 110 5.38 24.00 -2.94
N GLN A 111 6.07 22.91 -3.28
CA GLN A 111 7.42 22.97 -3.85
C GLN A 111 7.41 23.60 -5.25
N ALA A 112 6.41 23.27 -6.06
CA ALA A 112 6.25 23.88 -7.38
C ALA A 112 6.01 25.40 -7.28
N SER A 113 5.17 25.87 -6.35
CA SER A 113 4.91 27.31 -6.18
C SER A 113 6.15 28.09 -5.72
N THR A 114 6.91 27.57 -4.75
CA THR A 114 8.16 28.20 -4.27
C THR A 114 9.22 28.30 -5.38
N SER A 115 9.39 27.24 -6.18
CA SER A 115 10.33 27.24 -7.32
C SER A 115 9.92 28.16 -8.49
N ASN A 116 8.67 28.62 -8.52
CA ASN A 116 8.18 29.55 -9.54
C ASN A 116 8.36 31.00 -9.09
N ASP A 117 8.30 31.26 -7.78
CA ASP A 117 8.53 32.56 -7.15
C ASP A 117 10.01 32.97 -7.30
N GLU A 118 10.95 32.08 -6.97
CA GLU A 118 12.41 32.31 -7.10
C GLU A 118 12.86 32.56 -8.55
N ARG A 119 12.14 32.00 -9.54
CA ARG A 119 12.41 32.23 -10.97
C ARG A 119 11.91 33.57 -11.48
N SER A 120 10.98 34.21 -10.77
CA SER A 120 10.41 35.49 -11.16
C SER A 120 11.25 36.69 -10.72
N GLU A 121 12.12 36.50 -9.72
CA GLU A 121 12.99 37.55 -9.17
C GLU A 121 14.29 37.78 -9.99
N ASP A 122 14.65 36.89 -10.91
CA ASP A 122 15.90 36.94 -11.70
C ASP A 122 15.69 37.52 -13.12
N THR A 123 14.72 38.42 -13.31
CA THR A 123 14.60 39.15 -14.59
C THR A 123 15.57 40.33 -14.56
N PRO A 124 16.68 40.33 -15.33
CA PRO A 124 17.54 41.50 -15.40
C PRO A 124 16.77 42.65 -16.05
N ASP A 125 16.83 43.81 -15.41
CA ASP A 125 16.30 45.08 -15.91
C ASP A 125 16.91 45.37 -17.30
N PRO A 126 16.10 45.50 -18.37
CA PRO A 126 16.61 45.77 -19.70
C PRO A 126 16.86 47.28 -19.84
N THR A 127 17.75 47.84 -19.03
CA THR A 127 18.20 49.23 -19.20
C THR A 127 19.58 49.50 -18.59
N GLU A 128 20.63 49.35 -19.40
CA GLU A 128 21.85 50.20 -19.41
C GLU A 128 22.33 50.40 -20.85
#